data_AF-A0A2E8HHT2-F1
#
_entry.id   AF-A0A2E8HHT2-F1
#
_cell.length_a   1.000
_cell.length_b   1.000
_cell.length_c   1.000
_cell.angle_alpha   90.00
_cell.angle_beta   90.00
_cell.angle_gamma   90.00
#
_symmetry.space_group_name_H-M   'P 1'
#
loop_
_entity.id
_entity.type
_entity.pdbx_description
1 polymer ?
#
loop_
_entity_poly.entity_id
_entity_poly.type
_entity_poly.pdbx_seq_one_letter_code
_entity_poly.pdbx_strand_id
1 'polypeptide(L)'
;MRPRLKGTVLLVACCLLSQVPACIYFNTYYNAQKYFRQAEKARKQQELRQPSAIGRADAGLYSATVTASRSSGGRNQRTGRSGRAEGLYDKAARKASLVLEEYESKESVDEGDLIDDAMFLMGRAFYWQRDYKDAAQSFDDLETNFPRSEFAGRAKYWRGLSYEGLGVPDQAEAVYRSLMTEAGEELAAKAALRLGELAIEREDYVAAIQEFRTAIAIFPNTDLKPTLWVRMGEAHRASEGPAPADSALAAFDQALREGPSDEVEYLARLNRGSVLHEQGDAEEALLAYRALLGEGRFRVYEGQTRLLLGQFYQDQLLLEKALEEYTRVRDDFPLTDVSAMALYRTGLLYLQEHSERERAQEYLEEVLKEKRGSKGAILAQEVLRDLVKLDQLRAEIHRADSLATAQAAQKGSLAAVAPSDSMAAAAHDSTASAEVRVKPRISQRATRRSSTRTRGAVGGDKRTLLQSHFAVAEMYRDLAIPDSAAF
;
A
#
# COMPACT_ATOMS: atom_id res chain seq x y z
N MET A 1 -6.49 87.37 -20.64
CA MET A 1 -7.14 86.04 -20.69
C MET A 1 -6.08 84.97 -20.50
N ARG A 2 -6.09 84.23 -19.38
CA ARG A 2 -5.28 83.01 -19.19
C ARG A 2 -6.26 81.82 -19.23
N PRO A 3 -6.14 80.85 -20.15
CA PRO A 3 -6.99 79.68 -20.11
C PRO A 3 -6.43 78.64 -19.14
N ARG A 4 -7.35 78.08 -18.35
CA ARG A 4 -7.17 77.02 -17.37
C ARG A 4 -6.93 75.69 -18.11
N LEU A 5 -5.71 75.15 -18.04
CA LEU A 5 -5.40 73.82 -18.58
C LEU A 5 -4.40 73.07 -17.69
N LYS A 6 -4.62 73.11 -16.36
CA LYS A 6 -3.83 72.33 -15.39
C LYS A 6 -4.66 71.36 -14.53
N GLY A 7 -5.99 71.44 -14.59
CA GLY A 7 -6.87 70.55 -13.80
C GLY A 7 -7.13 69.20 -14.46
N THR A 8 -7.30 69.15 -15.78
CA THR A 8 -7.77 67.95 -16.50
C THR A 8 -6.67 66.90 -16.73
N VAL A 9 -5.42 67.32 -16.95
CA VAL A 9 -4.29 66.38 -17.13
C VAL A 9 -3.88 65.72 -15.81
N LEU A 10 -4.05 66.42 -14.67
CA LEU A 10 -3.76 65.87 -13.35
C LEU A 10 -4.83 64.84 -12.91
N LEU A 11 -6.10 65.05 -13.31
CA LEU A 11 -7.20 64.13 -13.04
C LEU A 11 -7.09 62.83 -13.86
N VAL A 12 -6.67 62.90 -15.13
CA VAL A 12 -6.46 61.69 -15.96
C VAL A 12 -5.23 60.89 -15.51
N ALA A 13 -4.16 61.57 -15.06
CA ALA A 13 -2.98 60.90 -14.51
C ALA A 13 -3.26 60.25 -13.13
N CYS A 14 -4.11 60.85 -12.29
CA CYS A 14 -4.54 60.23 -11.03
C CYS A 14 -5.50 59.03 -11.25
N CYS A 15 -6.36 59.07 -12.26
CA CYS A 15 -7.23 57.94 -12.60
C CYS A 15 -6.48 56.74 -13.23
N LEU A 16 -5.32 56.97 -13.84
CA LEU A 16 -4.45 55.89 -14.35
C LEU A 16 -3.57 55.27 -13.26
N LEU A 17 -3.26 56.01 -12.19
CA LEU A 17 -2.52 55.51 -11.03
C LEU A 17 -3.40 54.70 -10.06
N SER A 18 -4.72 54.87 -10.08
CA SER A 18 -5.66 54.04 -9.32
C SER A 18 -5.95 52.66 -9.94
N GLN A 19 -5.48 52.38 -11.16
CA GLN A 19 -5.65 51.07 -11.83
C GLN A 19 -4.40 50.17 -11.77
N VAL A 20 -3.31 50.65 -11.18
CA VAL A 20 -2.06 49.89 -11.02
C VAL A 20 -2.15 48.72 -10.00
N PRO A 21 -2.93 48.79 -8.90
CA PRO A 21 -2.98 47.70 -7.92
C PRO A 21 -3.53 46.39 -8.49
N ALA A 22 -4.55 46.49 -9.35
CA ALA A 22 -5.13 45.32 -10.01
C ALA A 22 -4.06 44.55 -10.82
N CYS A 23 -3.22 45.25 -11.58
CA CYS A 23 -2.17 44.63 -12.41
C CYS A 23 -1.11 43.84 -11.62
N ILE A 24 -0.85 44.20 -10.36
CA ILE A 24 0.13 43.49 -9.51
C ILE A 24 -0.52 42.22 -8.92
N TYR A 25 -1.75 42.33 -8.44
CA TYR A 25 -2.54 41.25 -7.86
C TYR A 25 -2.76 40.07 -8.84
N PHE A 26 -3.27 40.38 -10.04
CA PHE A 26 -3.45 39.39 -11.10
C PHE A 26 -2.13 38.72 -11.49
N ASN A 27 -1.02 39.46 -11.50
CA ASN A 27 0.30 38.93 -11.82
C ASN A 27 0.80 37.97 -10.72
N THR A 28 0.56 38.29 -9.45
CA THR A 28 0.94 37.42 -8.32
C THR A 28 0.19 36.09 -8.37
N TYR A 29 -1.14 36.12 -8.52
CA TYR A 29 -1.94 34.89 -8.66
C TYR A 29 -1.55 34.08 -9.90
N TYR A 30 -1.35 34.73 -11.06
CA TYR A 30 -0.91 34.03 -12.27
C TYR A 30 0.45 33.32 -12.09
N ASN A 31 1.37 33.92 -11.34
CA ASN A 31 2.62 33.27 -10.98
C ASN A 31 2.41 32.05 -10.06
N ALA A 32 1.50 32.14 -9.08
CA ALA A 32 1.11 30.99 -8.26
C ALA A 32 0.59 29.84 -9.13
N GLN A 33 -0.34 30.15 -10.03
CA GLN A 33 -0.93 29.20 -10.99
C GLN A 33 0.12 28.58 -11.91
N LYS A 34 1.06 29.38 -12.41
CA LYS A 34 2.18 28.90 -13.23
C LYS A 34 3.05 27.91 -12.48
N TYR A 35 3.45 28.22 -11.23
CA TYR A 35 4.25 27.31 -10.43
C TYR A 35 3.49 26.02 -10.11
N PHE A 36 2.21 26.12 -9.77
CA PHE A 36 1.36 24.96 -9.51
C PHE A 36 1.26 24.02 -10.73
N ARG A 37 1.02 24.56 -11.92
CA ARG A 37 0.98 23.75 -13.17
C ARG A 37 2.32 23.08 -13.46
N GLN A 38 3.43 23.76 -13.20
CA GLN A 38 4.76 23.16 -13.34
C GLN A 38 5.00 22.04 -12.31
N ALA A 39 4.51 22.21 -11.09
CA ALA A 39 4.57 21.20 -10.04
C ALA A 39 3.77 19.94 -10.43
N GLU A 40 2.53 20.11 -10.90
CA GLU A 40 1.67 19.03 -11.39
C GLU A 40 2.31 18.28 -12.56
N LYS A 41 2.91 18.99 -13.52
CA LYS A 41 3.65 18.37 -14.63
C LYS A 41 4.83 17.54 -14.12
N ALA A 42 5.60 18.07 -13.17
CA ALA A 42 6.73 17.36 -12.58
C ALA A 42 6.28 16.12 -11.80
N ARG A 43 5.19 16.22 -11.01
CA ARG A 43 4.57 15.10 -10.29
C ARG A 43 4.13 14.00 -11.24
N LYS A 44 3.32 14.33 -12.26
CA LYS A 44 2.81 13.35 -13.24
C LYS A 44 3.91 12.65 -14.02
N GLN A 45 4.98 13.36 -14.39
CA GLN A 45 6.15 12.75 -15.03
C GLN A 45 6.89 11.77 -14.12
N GLN A 46 6.90 12.02 -12.80
CA GLN A 46 7.47 11.11 -11.83
C GLN A 46 6.58 9.87 -11.63
N GLU A 47 5.27 10.04 -11.58
CA GLU A 47 4.28 8.95 -11.48
C GLU A 47 4.31 8.04 -12.72
N LEU A 48 4.38 8.60 -13.93
CA LEU A 48 4.50 7.78 -15.16
C LEU A 48 5.78 6.94 -15.22
N ARG A 49 6.85 7.38 -14.54
CA ARG A 49 8.11 6.61 -14.43
C ARG A 49 8.05 5.55 -13.34
N GLN A 50 7.08 5.65 -12.44
CA GLN A 50 6.89 4.77 -11.30
C GLN A 50 5.39 4.50 -11.16
N PRO A 51 4.77 3.79 -12.13
CA PRO A 51 3.38 3.39 -12.00
C PRO A 51 3.29 2.48 -10.77
N SER A 52 2.94 3.07 -9.62
CA SER A 52 2.66 2.31 -8.40
C SER A 52 1.52 1.35 -8.69
N ALA A 53 1.58 0.16 -8.09
CA ALA A 53 0.57 -0.88 -8.24
C ALA A 53 -0.87 -0.32 -8.31
N ILE A 54 -1.49 -0.51 -9.48
CA ILE A 54 -2.90 -0.80 -9.74
C ILE A 54 -3.80 -0.74 -8.51
N GLY A 55 -4.75 0.21 -8.54
CA GLY A 55 -5.76 0.42 -7.50
C GLY A 55 -5.93 1.88 -7.07
N ARG A 56 -5.62 2.87 -7.91
CA ARG A 56 -5.91 4.29 -7.64
C ARG A 56 -6.60 4.89 -8.85
N ALA A 57 -7.91 4.74 -8.91
CA ALA A 57 -8.75 5.24 -10.00
C ALA A 57 -8.82 6.79 -10.13
N ASP A 58 -7.88 7.49 -9.50
CA ASP A 58 -7.60 8.89 -9.70
C ASP A 58 -6.08 9.11 -9.51
N ALA A 59 -5.26 8.78 -10.51
CA ALA A 59 -3.85 9.25 -10.56
C ALA A 59 -3.73 10.81 -10.58
N GLY A 60 -4.86 11.52 -10.57
CA GLY A 60 -4.99 12.94 -10.28
C GLY A 60 -4.93 13.31 -8.79
N LEU A 61 -5.30 12.43 -7.86
CA LEU A 61 -5.41 12.63 -6.41
C LEU A 61 -5.16 11.26 -5.77
N TYR A 62 -3.97 10.98 -5.21
CA TYR A 62 -3.69 10.01 -4.11
C TYR A 62 -2.22 9.58 -4.11
N SER A 63 -1.45 10.16 -3.18
CA SER A 63 -0.07 9.79 -2.81
C SER A 63 0.08 9.74 -1.27
N ALA A 64 -0.92 9.24 -0.54
CA ALA A 64 -0.87 9.21 0.93
C ALA A 64 -0.83 7.80 1.57
N THR A 65 -1.22 6.72 0.89
CA THR A 65 -1.29 5.39 1.53
C THR A 65 -0.38 4.37 0.86
N VAL A 66 0.94 4.53 1.07
CA VAL A 66 1.88 3.43 1.35
C VAL A 66 3.00 4.04 2.21
N THR A 67 2.78 4.05 3.53
CA THR A 67 3.75 4.03 4.65
C THR A 67 3.08 4.59 5.92
N ALA A 68 1.95 3.99 6.31
CA ALA A 68 1.59 3.97 7.73
C ALA A 68 2.47 2.92 8.46
N SER A 69 3.80 3.05 8.33
CA SER A 69 4.70 2.50 9.33
C SER A 69 4.76 3.55 10.43
N ARG A 70 4.32 3.17 11.62
CA ARG A 70 4.38 3.99 12.83
C ARG A 70 5.83 4.48 13.05
N SER A 71 6.11 5.72 12.67
CA SER A 71 7.16 6.51 13.30
C SER A 71 6.53 7.71 13.99
N SER A 72 6.24 7.53 15.27
CA SER A 72 6.01 8.63 16.19
C SER A 72 7.24 9.53 16.23
N GLY A 73 7.06 10.81 15.93
CA GLY A 73 7.94 11.89 16.38
C GLY A 73 9.02 12.32 15.38
N GLY A 74 8.97 13.62 15.02
CA GLY A 74 10.12 14.36 14.50
C GLY A 74 9.86 15.09 13.19
N ARG A 75 9.65 16.41 13.29
CA ARG A 75 10.01 17.34 12.20
C ARG A 75 11.49 17.14 11.86
N ASN A 76 11.76 16.38 10.80
CA ASN A 76 12.95 16.42 9.94
C ASN A 76 13.22 15.03 9.35
N GLN A 77 12.52 14.68 8.28
CA GLN A 77 13.10 13.81 7.24
C GLN A 77 12.64 14.32 5.87
N ARG A 78 13.31 15.37 5.39
CA ARG A 78 13.35 15.69 3.95
C ARG A 78 14.11 14.58 3.25
N THR A 79 13.40 13.54 2.80
CA THR A 79 13.96 12.49 1.95
C THR A 79 14.27 13.10 0.58
N GLY A 80 15.55 13.32 0.30
CA GLY A 80 16.07 14.15 -0.80
C GLY A 80 15.89 13.64 -2.25
N ARG A 81 14.71 13.17 -2.66
CA ARG A 81 14.39 12.86 -4.07
C ARG A 81 13.01 13.33 -4.56
N SER A 82 12.28 14.14 -3.78
CA SER A 82 11.00 14.82 -4.15
C SER A 82 11.16 16.30 -4.57
N GLY A 83 12.39 16.82 -4.63
CA GLY A 83 12.63 18.26 -4.50
C GLY A 83 12.10 19.17 -5.61
N ARG A 84 11.86 18.69 -6.83
CA ARG A 84 11.42 19.58 -7.93
C ARG A 84 9.94 19.93 -7.85
N ALA A 85 9.05 18.94 -7.69
CA ALA A 85 7.61 19.20 -7.58
C ALA A 85 7.30 19.90 -6.25
N GLU A 86 7.88 19.41 -5.15
CA GLU A 86 7.71 19.99 -3.81
C GLU A 86 8.15 21.46 -3.77
N GLY A 87 9.33 21.79 -4.30
CA GLY A 87 9.80 23.17 -4.36
C GLY A 87 8.99 24.08 -5.30
N LEU A 88 8.23 23.52 -6.25
CA LEU A 88 7.30 24.28 -7.09
C LEU A 88 5.96 24.50 -6.40
N TYR A 89 5.45 23.51 -5.63
CA TYR A 89 4.27 23.70 -4.77
C TYR A 89 4.52 24.74 -3.68
N ASP A 90 5.70 24.72 -3.05
CA ASP A 90 6.09 25.74 -2.07
C ASP A 90 6.05 27.15 -2.67
N LYS A 91 6.61 27.34 -3.87
CA LYS A 91 6.52 28.62 -4.60
C LYS A 91 5.09 29.01 -4.95
N ALA A 92 4.26 28.04 -5.31
CA ALA A 92 2.86 28.27 -5.61
C ALA A 92 2.10 28.74 -4.36
N ALA A 93 2.27 28.05 -3.23
CA ALA A 93 1.67 28.40 -1.95
C ALA A 93 2.10 29.79 -1.47
N ARG A 94 3.40 30.12 -1.50
CA ARG A 94 3.91 31.46 -1.13
C ARG A 94 3.35 32.57 -2.01
N LYS A 95 3.17 32.31 -3.31
CA LYS A 95 2.59 33.32 -4.21
C LYS A 95 1.09 33.47 -3.97
N ALA A 96 0.38 32.39 -3.68
CA ALA A 96 -1.02 32.45 -3.30
C ALA A 96 -1.22 33.16 -1.95
N SER A 97 -0.35 32.94 -0.95
CA SER A 97 -0.46 33.63 0.34
C SER A 97 -0.31 35.15 0.22
N LEU A 98 0.58 35.63 -0.64
CA LEU A 98 0.73 37.06 -0.93
C LEU A 98 -0.56 37.68 -1.52
N VAL A 99 -1.33 36.92 -2.29
CA VAL A 99 -2.64 37.35 -2.82
C VAL A 99 -3.61 37.58 -1.66
N LEU A 100 -3.57 36.74 -0.62
CA LEU A 100 -4.41 36.86 0.57
C LEU A 100 -4.00 38.06 1.45
N GLU A 101 -2.70 38.21 1.71
CA GLU A 101 -2.15 39.33 2.50
C GLU A 101 -2.47 40.70 1.86
N GLU A 102 -2.33 40.81 0.54
CA GLU A 102 -2.69 42.02 -0.20
C GLU A 102 -4.20 42.32 -0.11
N TYR A 103 -5.05 41.29 -0.11
CA TYR A 103 -6.49 41.45 0.02
C TYR A 103 -6.92 41.94 1.42
N GLU A 104 -6.39 41.35 2.49
CA GLU A 104 -6.68 41.78 3.87
C GLU A 104 -6.33 43.25 4.13
N SER A 105 -5.41 43.82 3.35
CA SER A 105 -4.97 45.22 3.46
C SER A 105 -5.89 46.25 2.79
N LYS A 106 -6.91 45.84 2.01
CA LYS A 106 -7.79 46.76 1.26
C LYS A 106 -9.18 46.89 1.91
N GLU A 107 -9.66 48.13 2.01
CA GLU A 107 -10.91 48.51 2.70
C GLU A 107 -12.20 48.24 1.89
N SER A 108 -12.08 47.87 0.60
CA SER A 108 -13.22 47.60 -0.30
C SER A 108 -13.11 46.24 -1.01
N VAL A 109 -14.15 45.43 -0.83
CA VAL A 109 -14.26 43.98 -1.13
C VAL A 109 -14.60 43.64 -2.59
N ASP A 110 -14.68 44.62 -3.49
CA ASP A 110 -15.13 44.40 -4.89
C ASP A 110 -14.12 43.62 -5.78
N GLU A 111 -12.96 43.21 -5.26
CA GLU A 111 -11.93 42.40 -5.95
C GLU A 111 -11.92 40.92 -5.50
N GLY A 112 -13.05 40.41 -4.99
CA GLY A 112 -13.23 39.04 -4.48
C GLY A 112 -12.92 37.89 -5.44
N ASP A 113 -12.74 38.19 -6.74
CA ASP A 113 -12.70 37.22 -7.84
C ASP A 113 -11.46 36.30 -7.88
N LEU A 114 -10.41 36.52 -7.05
CA LEU A 114 -9.24 35.61 -7.04
C LEU A 114 -8.82 35.09 -5.66
N ILE A 115 -9.54 35.45 -4.59
CA ILE A 115 -9.12 35.09 -3.24
C ILE A 115 -9.44 33.63 -2.99
N ASP A 116 -10.66 33.21 -3.32
CA ASP A 116 -11.10 31.82 -3.26
C ASP A 116 -10.27 30.93 -4.22
N ASP A 117 -9.98 31.41 -5.42
CA ASP A 117 -8.99 30.84 -6.35
C ASP A 117 -7.62 30.59 -5.68
N ALA A 118 -7.07 31.63 -5.03
CA ALA A 118 -5.77 31.57 -4.37
C ALA A 118 -5.79 30.65 -3.15
N MET A 119 -6.83 30.69 -2.32
CA MET A 119 -7.03 29.79 -1.18
C MET A 119 -7.14 28.34 -1.65
N PHE A 120 -7.90 28.09 -2.72
CA PHE A 120 -8.06 26.74 -3.28
C PHE A 120 -6.73 26.21 -3.83
N LEU A 121 -5.99 27.04 -4.57
CA LEU A 121 -4.68 26.69 -5.10
C LEU A 121 -3.66 26.44 -3.97
N MET A 122 -3.67 27.29 -2.94
CA MET A 122 -2.80 27.18 -1.78
C MET A 122 -3.07 25.90 -0.99
N GLY A 123 -4.34 25.60 -0.69
CA GLY A 123 -4.73 24.37 -0.02
C GLY A 123 -4.27 23.13 -0.79
N ARG A 124 -4.44 23.11 -2.12
CA ARG A 124 -3.96 22.00 -2.96
C ARG A 124 -2.43 21.91 -2.97
N ALA A 125 -1.73 23.04 -2.96
CA ALA A 125 -0.27 23.05 -2.87
C ALA A 125 0.21 22.48 -1.53
N PHE A 126 -0.44 22.81 -0.41
CA PHE A 126 -0.13 22.21 0.89
C PHE A 126 -0.44 20.72 0.92
N TYR A 127 -1.56 20.29 0.35
CA TYR A 127 -1.92 18.87 0.27
C TYR A 127 -0.81 18.05 -0.42
N TRP A 128 -0.30 18.52 -1.55
CA TRP A 128 0.78 17.83 -2.27
C TRP A 128 2.14 17.91 -1.58
N GLN A 129 2.36 18.92 -0.73
CA GLN A 129 3.51 18.99 0.17
C GLN A 129 3.36 18.06 1.40
N ARG A 130 2.19 17.41 1.54
CA ARG A 130 1.80 16.59 2.70
C ARG A 130 1.61 17.39 3.99
N ASP A 131 1.47 18.71 3.86
CA ASP A 131 1.10 19.62 4.95
C ASP A 131 -0.43 19.61 5.09
N TYR A 132 -0.98 18.43 5.40
CA TYR A 132 -2.42 18.19 5.39
C TYR A 132 -3.20 19.05 6.38
N LYS A 133 -2.55 19.49 7.46
CA LYS A 133 -3.15 20.42 8.43
C LYS A 133 -3.42 21.79 7.80
N ASP A 134 -2.41 22.37 7.14
CA ASP A 134 -2.52 23.69 6.52
C ASP A 134 -3.39 23.64 5.26
N ALA A 135 -3.40 22.49 4.57
CA ALA A 135 -4.33 22.21 3.49
C ALA A 135 -5.79 22.24 4.00
N ALA A 136 -6.10 21.46 5.04
CA ALA A 136 -7.45 21.39 5.61
C ALA A 136 -7.93 22.78 6.09
N GLN A 137 -7.06 23.56 6.73
CA GLN A 137 -7.39 24.93 7.16
C GLN A 137 -7.71 25.84 5.97
N SER A 138 -6.86 25.83 4.92
CA SER A 138 -7.09 26.64 3.72
C SER A 138 -8.45 26.35 3.06
N PHE A 139 -8.86 25.09 3.04
CA PHE A 139 -10.15 24.69 2.47
C PHE A 139 -11.32 25.05 3.37
N ASP A 140 -11.18 24.90 4.69
CA ASP A 140 -12.17 25.31 5.68
C ASP A 140 -12.43 26.82 5.65
N ASP A 141 -11.36 27.61 5.55
CA ASP A 141 -11.44 29.07 5.43
C ASP A 141 -12.14 29.48 4.13
N LEU A 142 -11.88 28.77 3.01
CA LEU A 142 -12.56 29.03 1.73
C LEU A 142 -14.05 28.76 1.85
N GLU A 143 -14.44 27.61 2.41
CA GLU A 143 -15.84 27.26 2.63
C GLU A 143 -16.56 28.28 3.54
N THR A 144 -15.88 28.75 4.58
CA THR A 144 -16.45 29.66 5.58
C THR A 144 -16.61 31.08 5.05
N ASN A 145 -15.58 31.61 4.39
CA ASN A 145 -15.54 32.99 3.92
C ASN A 145 -16.19 33.16 2.54
N PHE A 146 -16.17 32.13 1.70
CA PHE A 146 -16.68 32.14 0.33
C PHE A 146 -17.63 30.96 0.05
N PRO A 147 -18.74 30.81 0.81
CA PRO A 147 -19.65 29.67 0.69
C PRO A 147 -20.36 29.57 -0.68
N ARG A 148 -20.36 30.64 -1.48
CA ARG A 148 -20.92 30.68 -2.84
C ARG A 148 -19.87 30.54 -3.95
N SER A 149 -18.59 30.33 -3.58
CA SER A 149 -17.51 30.11 -4.54
C SER A 149 -17.77 28.86 -5.39
N GLU A 150 -17.37 28.88 -6.66
CA GLU A 150 -17.32 27.68 -7.49
C GLU A 150 -16.34 26.61 -6.97
N PHE A 151 -15.46 26.98 -6.05
CA PHE A 151 -14.54 26.08 -5.38
C PHE A 151 -15.10 25.51 -4.08
N ALA A 152 -16.18 26.04 -3.50
CA ALA A 152 -16.65 25.65 -2.15
C ALA A 152 -16.84 24.13 -2.02
N GLY A 153 -17.55 23.49 -2.95
CA GLY A 153 -17.72 22.03 -2.96
C GLY A 153 -16.39 21.29 -3.15
N ARG A 154 -15.55 21.75 -4.08
CA ARG A 154 -14.22 21.13 -4.33
C ARG A 154 -13.32 21.28 -3.10
N ALA A 155 -13.27 22.44 -2.46
CA ALA A 155 -12.52 22.71 -1.25
C ALA A 155 -12.95 21.75 -0.14
N LYS A 156 -14.26 21.58 0.06
CA LYS A 156 -14.81 20.58 0.98
C LYS A 156 -14.32 19.17 0.68
N TYR A 157 -14.32 18.75 -0.59
CA TYR A 157 -13.77 17.46 -0.97
C TYR A 157 -12.28 17.35 -0.63
N TRP A 158 -11.49 18.36 -0.97
CA TRP A 158 -10.06 18.38 -0.64
C TRP A 158 -9.76 18.46 0.87
N ARG A 159 -10.66 19.07 1.67
CA ARG A 159 -10.59 19.00 3.14
C ARG A 159 -10.76 17.58 3.63
N GLY A 160 -11.71 16.83 3.07
CA GLY A 160 -11.87 15.39 3.31
C GLY A 160 -10.59 14.60 3.01
N LEU A 161 -9.97 14.84 1.86
CA LEU A 161 -8.68 14.22 1.49
C LEU A 161 -7.57 14.55 2.49
N SER A 162 -7.57 15.79 2.96
CA SER A 162 -6.59 16.28 3.93
C SER A 162 -6.78 15.62 5.30
N TYR A 163 -8.03 15.38 5.72
CA TYR A 163 -8.35 14.61 6.91
C TYR A 163 -7.88 13.14 6.83
N GLU A 164 -7.96 12.51 5.67
CA GLU A 164 -7.37 11.19 5.47
C GLU A 164 -5.85 11.22 5.57
N GLY A 165 -5.19 12.20 4.95
CA GLY A 165 -3.75 12.39 5.07
C GLY A 165 -3.28 12.63 6.52
N LEU A 166 -4.14 13.22 7.36
CA LEU A 166 -3.91 13.40 8.79
C LEU A 166 -4.17 12.13 9.63
N GLY A 167 -4.76 11.09 9.05
CA GLY A 167 -5.14 9.88 9.78
C GLY A 167 -6.36 10.07 10.69
N VAL A 168 -7.28 10.97 10.34
CA VAL A 168 -8.56 11.21 11.03
C VAL A 168 -9.74 10.84 10.13
N PRO A 169 -9.90 9.54 9.80
CA PRO A 169 -10.86 9.08 8.78
C PRO A 169 -12.33 9.39 9.13
N ASP A 170 -12.68 9.50 10.41
CA ASP A 170 -14.04 9.82 10.83
C ASP A 170 -14.44 11.25 10.44
N GLN A 171 -13.48 12.19 10.45
CA GLN A 171 -13.71 13.56 9.97
C GLN A 171 -13.85 13.59 8.45
N ALA A 172 -13.03 12.81 7.73
CA ALA A 172 -13.14 12.67 6.29
C ALA A 172 -14.50 12.08 5.88
N GLU A 173 -14.94 11.03 6.57
CA GLU A 173 -16.24 10.38 6.35
C GLU A 173 -17.40 11.37 6.49
N ALA A 174 -17.43 12.18 7.57
CA ALA A 174 -18.45 13.19 7.76
C ALA A 174 -18.50 14.21 6.60
N VAL A 175 -17.34 14.65 6.13
CA VAL A 175 -17.21 15.57 4.99
C VAL A 175 -17.77 14.93 3.71
N TYR A 176 -17.41 13.68 3.41
CA TYR A 176 -17.88 13.00 2.21
C TYR A 176 -19.38 12.69 2.22
N ARG A 177 -19.94 12.29 3.37
CA ARG A 177 -21.39 12.07 3.52
C ARG A 177 -22.18 13.34 3.20
N SER A 178 -21.70 14.47 3.69
CA SER A 178 -22.32 15.77 3.42
C SER A 178 -22.16 16.19 1.94
N LEU A 179 -21.03 15.87 1.30
CA LEU A 179 -20.86 16.09 -0.15
C LEU A 179 -21.79 15.22 -1.00
N MET A 180 -22.07 13.98 -0.59
CA MET A 180 -23.02 13.12 -1.31
C MET A 180 -24.43 13.70 -1.38
N THR A 181 -24.81 14.55 -0.41
CA THR A 181 -26.14 15.15 -0.35
C THR A 181 -26.20 16.57 -0.91
N GLU A 182 -25.11 17.34 -0.79
CA GLU A 182 -25.10 18.77 -1.11
C GLU A 182 -24.48 19.10 -2.48
N ALA A 183 -23.59 18.25 -2.99
CA ALA A 183 -22.83 18.53 -4.20
C ALA A 183 -23.52 18.02 -5.48
N GLY A 184 -23.05 18.54 -6.63
CA GLY A 184 -23.42 17.99 -7.94
C GLY A 184 -22.90 16.57 -8.17
N GLU A 185 -23.54 15.84 -9.09
CA GLU A 185 -23.34 14.40 -9.32
C GLU A 185 -21.86 13.99 -9.45
N GLU A 186 -21.04 14.72 -10.20
CA GLU A 186 -19.63 14.40 -10.38
C GLU A 186 -18.86 14.39 -9.05
N LEU A 187 -19.07 15.41 -8.22
CA LEU A 187 -18.36 15.55 -6.94
C LEU A 187 -18.94 14.63 -5.87
N ALA A 188 -20.25 14.43 -5.89
CA ALA A 188 -20.94 13.49 -5.02
C ALA A 188 -20.49 12.04 -5.28
N ALA A 189 -20.31 11.66 -6.55
CA ALA A 189 -19.76 10.36 -6.93
C ALA A 189 -18.30 10.18 -6.48
N LYS A 190 -17.47 11.22 -6.60
CA LYS A 190 -16.10 11.23 -6.04
C LYS A 190 -16.12 10.97 -4.53
N ALA A 191 -16.94 11.72 -3.78
CA ALA A 191 -17.09 11.52 -2.34
C ALA A 191 -17.57 10.11 -1.97
N ALA A 192 -18.54 9.56 -2.72
CA ALA A 192 -19.05 8.21 -2.51
C ALA A 192 -18.01 7.13 -2.78
N LEU A 193 -17.18 7.30 -3.83
CA LEU A 193 -16.02 6.45 -4.08
C LEU A 193 -15.10 6.46 -2.85
N ARG A 194 -14.77 7.64 -2.30
CA ARG A 194 -13.90 7.74 -1.12
C ARG A 194 -14.47 7.07 0.12
N LEU A 195 -15.79 7.15 0.34
CA LEU A 195 -16.45 6.45 1.45
C LEU A 195 -16.31 4.93 1.36
N GLY A 196 -16.51 4.36 0.17
CA GLY A 196 -16.29 2.94 -0.05
C GLY A 196 -14.82 2.54 0.11
N GLU A 197 -13.88 3.40 -0.30
CA GLU A 197 -12.44 3.17 -0.08
C GLU A 197 -12.05 3.20 1.41
N LEU A 198 -12.60 4.14 2.20
CA LEU A 198 -12.40 4.16 3.65
C LEU A 198 -12.94 2.89 4.32
N ALA A 199 -14.05 2.34 3.82
CA ALA A 199 -14.58 1.07 4.30
C ALA A 199 -13.64 -0.11 3.94
N ILE A 200 -13.07 -0.13 2.72
CA ILE A 200 -12.03 -1.11 2.33
C ILE A 200 -10.81 -1.02 3.26
N GLU A 201 -10.33 0.20 3.56
CA GLU A 201 -9.18 0.41 4.46
C GLU A 201 -9.44 -0.09 5.89
N ARG A 202 -10.70 -0.07 6.32
CA ARG A 202 -11.16 -0.65 7.60
C ARG A 202 -11.40 -2.16 7.53
N GLU A 203 -11.12 -2.80 6.38
CA GLU A 203 -11.44 -4.20 6.08
C GLU A 203 -12.96 -4.52 6.16
N ASP A 204 -13.82 -3.50 6.13
CA ASP A 204 -15.29 -3.63 6.11
C ASP A 204 -15.79 -3.69 4.67
N TYR A 205 -15.56 -4.85 4.03
CA TYR A 205 -15.92 -5.07 2.63
C TYR A 205 -17.44 -5.02 2.40
N VAL A 206 -18.25 -5.39 3.39
CA VAL A 206 -19.71 -5.35 3.29
C VAL A 206 -20.20 -3.90 3.21
N ALA A 207 -19.67 -3.02 4.08
CA ALA A 207 -19.96 -1.60 4.00
C ALA A 207 -19.46 -1.01 2.68
N ALA A 208 -18.24 -1.35 2.24
CA ALA A 208 -17.69 -0.86 0.98
C ALA A 208 -18.56 -1.21 -0.23
N ILE A 209 -18.99 -2.48 -0.35
CA ILE A 209 -19.91 -2.94 -1.40
C ILE A 209 -21.19 -2.11 -1.36
N GLN A 210 -21.72 -1.84 -0.16
CA GLN A 210 -22.95 -1.07 -0.04
C GLN A 210 -22.77 0.40 -0.44
N GLU A 211 -21.65 1.03 -0.10
CA GLU A 211 -21.34 2.39 -0.53
C GLU A 211 -21.24 2.48 -2.06
N PHE A 212 -20.49 1.58 -2.69
CA PHE A 212 -20.36 1.58 -4.15
C PHE A 212 -21.68 1.30 -4.86
N ARG A 213 -22.46 0.33 -4.37
CA ARG A 213 -23.79 0.03 -4.90
C ARG A 213 -24.73 1.24 -4.81
N THR A 214 -24.68 1.95 -3.68
CA THR A 214 -25.48 3.16 -3.47
C THR A 214 -25.03 4.28 -4.40
N ALA A 215 -23.72 4.48 -4.57
CA ALA A 215 -23.17 5.46 -5.48
C ALA A 215 -23.62 5.21 -6.93
N ILE A 216 -23.54 3.96 -7.40
CA ILE A 216 -23.97 3.58 -8.76
C ILE A 216 -25.47 3.83 -8.96
N ALA A 217 -26.29 3.61 -7.93
CA ALA A 217 -27.74 3.80 -8.01
C ALA A 217 -28.15 5.28 -8.00
N ILE A 218 -27.49 6.10 -7.19
CA ILE A 218 -27.82 7.54 -7.03
C ILE A 218 -27.20 8.39 -8.14
N PHE A 219 -26.04 7.99 -8.68
CA PHE A 219 -25.28 8.71 -9.70
C PHE A 219 -25.15 7.90 -11.00
N PRO A 220 -26.26 7.60 -11.70
CA PRO A 220 -26.26 6.69 -12.84
C PRO A 220 -25.55 7.24 -14.09
N ASN A 221 -25.21 8.53 -14.16
CA ASN A 221 -24.55 9.13 -15.31
C ASN A 221 -23.11 9.58 -14.99
N THR A 222 -22.56 9.20 -13.84
CA THR A 222 -21.19 9.54 -13.47
C THR A 222 -20.17 8.78 -14.33
N ASP A 223 -19.14 9.49 -14.79
CA ASP A 223 -17.96 8.90 -15.47
C ASP A 223 -17.19 7.93 -14.56
N LEU A 224 -17.42 7.99 -13.23
CA LEU A 224 -16.81 7.09 -12.26
C LEU A 224 -17.53 5.74 -12.15
N LYS A 225 -18.63 5.52 -12.87
CA LYS A 225 -19.39 4.28 -12.74
C LYS A 225 -18.57 3.02 -13.04
N PRO A 226 -17.75 2.95 -14.11
CA PRO A 226 -16.88 1.78 -14.35
C PRO A 226 -15.89 1.57 -13.20
N THR A 227 -15.34 2.64 -12.64
CA THR A 227 -14.46 2.59 -11.46
C THR A 227 -15.17 2.01 -10.24
N LEU A 228 -16.38 2.49 -9.94
CA LEU A 228 -17.19 2.00 -8.82
C LEU A 228 -17.46 0.50 -8.94
N TRP A 229 -17.74 0.01 -10.15
CA TRP A 229 -17.87 -1.43 -10.43
C TRP A 229 -16.58 -2.20 -10.17
N VAL A 230 -15.42 -1.71 -10.63
CA VAL A 230 -14.13 -2.35 -10.34
C VAL A 230 -13.88 -2.41 -8.83
N ARG A 231 -14.05 -1.30 -8.11
CA ARG A 231 -13.84 -1.27 -6.64
C ARG A 231 -14.81 -2.18 -5.89
N MET A 232 -16.06 -2.28 -6.36
CA MET A 232 -17.03 -3.21 -5.80
C MET A 232 -16.64 -4.66 -6.07
N GLY A 233 -16.10 -4.98 -7.25
CA GLY A 233 -15.58 -6.31 -7.57
C GLY A 233 -14.37 -6.69 -6.70
N GLU A 234 -13.45 -5.75 -6.46
CA GLU A 234 -12.33 -5.93 -5.52
C GLU A 234 -12.82 -6.19 -4.10
N ALA A 235 -13.83 -5.43 -3.64
CA ALA A 235 -14.43 -5.62 -2.32
C ALA A 235 -15.17 -6.97 -2.22
N HIS A 236 -15.88 -7.40 -3.27
CA HIS A 236 -16.49 -8.73 -3.32
C HIS A 236 -15.45 -9.84 -3.21
N ARG A 237 -14.36 -9.77 -3.98
CA ARG A 237 -13.27 -10.75 -3.95
C ARG A 237 -12.63 -10.86 -2.55
N ALA A 238 -12.49 -9.73 -1.85
CA ALA A 238 -11.91 -9.69 -0.51
C ALA A 238 -12.90 -10.07 0.61
N SER A 239 -14.20 -10.13 0.32
CA SER A 239 -15.24 -10.43 1.31
C SER A 239 -15.36 -11.92 1.63
N GLU A 240 -15.75 -12.27 2.86
CA GLU A 240 -16.02 -13.65 3.30
C GLU A 240 -17.46 -14.12 3.00
N GLY A 241 -18.18 -13.41 2.12
CA GLY A 241 -19.58 -13.69 1.78
C GLY A 241 -19.79 -14.97 0.95
N PRO A 242 -21.04 -15.34 0.66
CA PRO A 242 -21.33 -16.42 -0.28
C PRO A 242 -20.94 -16.02 -1.71
N ALA A 243 -20.25 -16.91 -2.43
CA ALA A 243 -19.83 -16.73 -3.82
C ALA A 243 -19.13 -15.36 -4.12
N PRO A 244 -18.05 -15.03 -3.39
CA PRO A 244 -17.34 -13.75 -3.56
C PRO A 244 -16.71 -13.63 -4.95
N ALA A 245 -16.25 -14.75 -5.52
CA ALA A 245 -15.66 -14.80 -6.85
C ALA A 245 -16.68 -14.48 -7.96
N ASP A 246 -17.85 -15.12 -7.96
CA ASP A 246 -18.89 -14.86 -8.97
C ASP A 246 -19.38 -13.40 -8.93
N SER A 247 -19.55 -12.86 -7.71
CA SER A 247 -19.94 -11.47 -7.52
C SER A 247 -18.86 -10.50 -8.01
N ALA A 248 -17.58 -10.83 -7.80
CA ALA A 248 -16.46 -10.05 -8.30
C ALA A 248 -16.40 -10.07 -9.84
N LEU A 249 -16.50 -11.25 -10.46
CA LEU A 249 -16.52 -11.40 -11.92
C LEU A 249 -17.68 -10.61 -12.54
N ALA A 250 -18.89 -10.72 -11.98
CA ALA A 250 -20.06 -9.97 -12.45
C ALA A 250 -19.85 -8.45 -12.38
N ALA A 251 -19.21 -7.95 -11.31
CA ALA A 251 -18.89 -6.54 -11.17
C ALA A 251 -17.84 -6.08 -12.19
N PHE A 252 -16.78 -6.85 -12.43
CA PHE A 252 -15.78 -6.53 -13.47
C PHE A 252 -16.39 -6.55 -14.88
N ASP A 253 -17.26 -7.53 -15.17
CA ASP A 253 -17.97 -7.62 -16.44
C ASP A 253 -18.94 -6.43 -16.64
N GLN A 254 -19.53 -5.91 -15.57
CA GLN A 254 -20.31 -4.68 -15.63
C GLN A 254 -19.42 -3.47 -15.87
N ALA A 255 -18.26 -3.35 -15.20
CA ALA A 255 -17.31 -2.27 -15.45
C ALA A 255 -16.90 -2.19 -16.93
N LEU A 256 -16.63 -3.35 -17.56
CA LEU A 256 -16.24 -3.45 -18.97
C LEU A 256 -17.37 -3.04 -19.94
N ARG A 257 -18.63 -3.25 -19.56
CA ARG A 257 -19.80 -2.87 -20.37
C ARG A 257 -20.07 -1.38 -20.38
N GLU A 258 -19.61 -0.64 -19.39
CA GLU A 258 -19.81 0.81 -19.28
C GLU A 258 -18.86 1.64 -20.16
N GLY A 259 -18.00 1.00 -20.98
CA GLY A 259 -17.03 1.70 -21.83
C GLY A 259 -15.93 2.44 -21.02
N PRO A 260 -15.17 1.74 -20.16
CA PRO A 260 -14.19 2.35 -19.27
C PRO A 260 -13.03 3.02 -20.01
N SER A 261 -12.29 3.88 -19.31
CA SER A 261 -10.96 4.33 -19.75
C SER A 261 -9.98 3.15 -19.82
N ASP A 262 -8.88 3.31 -20.56
CA ASP A 262 -7.84 2.26 -20.68
C ASP A 262 -7.32 1.76 -19.33
N GLU A 263 -7.16 2.66 -18.35
CA GLU A 263 -6.77 2.29 -17.00
C GLU A 263 -7.81 1.39 -16.34
N VAL A 264 -9.08 1.83 -16.30
CA VAL A 264 -10.14 1.06 -15.63
C VAL A 264 -10.43 -0.25 -16.34
N GLU A 265 -10.32 -0.28 -17.67
CA GLU A 265 -10.44 -1.51 -18.46
C GLU A 265 -9.34 -2.52 -18.11
N TYR A 266 -8.10 -2.04 -18.04
CA TYR A 266 -6.95 -2.85 -17.66
C TYR A 266 -7.13 -3.41 -16.24
N LEU A 267 -7.53 -2.57 -15.27
CA LEU A 267 -7.82 -3.00 -13.89
C LEU A 267 -8.91 -4.08 -13.85
N ALA A 268 -10.03 -3.86 -14.54
CA ALA A 268 -11.14 -4.82 -14.58
C ALA A 268 -10.71 -6.17 -15.17
N ARG A 269 -10.01 -6.17 -16.31
CA ARG A 269 -9.53 -7.39 -16.96
C ARG A 269 -8.49 -8.12 -16.13
N LEU A 270 -7.56 -7.40 -15.50
CA LEU A 270 -6.52 -7.98 -14.67
C LEU A 270 -7.10 -8.62 -13.41
N ASN A 271 -7.99 -7.91 -12.72
CA ASN A 271 -8.65 -8.43 -11.53
C ASN A 271 -9.56 -9.62 -11.87
N ARG A 272 -10.27 -9.58 -13.01
CA ARG A 272 -11.03 -10.73 -13.52
C ARG A 272 -10.13 -11.95 -13.77
N GLY A 273 -8.99 -11.77 -14.45
CA GLY A 273 -7.99 -12.83 -14.64
C GLY A 273 -7.42 -13.37 -13.34
N SER A 274 -7.24 -12.50 -12.34
CA SER A 274 -6.78 -12.90 -10.99
C SER A 274 -7.81 -13.73 -10.25
N VAL A 275 -9.10 -13.39 -10.34
CA VAL A 275 -10.18 -14.20 -9.75
C VAL A 275 -10.26 -15.57 -10.40
N LEU A 276 -10.17 -15.64 -11.73
CA LEU A 276 -10.17 -16.92 -12.46
C LEU A 276 -8.99 -17.80 -12.07
N HIS A 277 -7.80 -17.20 -11.91
CA HIS A 277 -6.62 -17.90 -11.41
C HIS A 277 -6.87 -18.51 -10.02
N GLU A 278 -7.45 -17.74 -9.11
CA GLU A 278 -7.79 -18.20 -7.76
C GLU A 278 -8.87 -19.29 -7.73
N GLN A 279 -9.77 -19.30 -8.72
CA GLN A 279 -10.79 -20.35 -8.88
C GLN A 279 -10.22 -21.65 -9.50
N GLY A 280 -8.99 -21.62 -10.01
CA GLY A 280 -8.36 -22.74 -10.70
C GLY A 280 -8.63 -22.80 -12.20
N ASP A 281 -9.30 -21.79 -12.76
CA ASP A 281 -9.57 -21.64 -14.20
C ASP A 281 -8.31 -21.13 -14.92
N ALA A 282 -7.30 -22.00 -14.97
CA ALA A 282 -5.95 -21.64 -15.35
C ALA A 282 -5.83 -21.20 -16.81
N GLU A 283 -6.62 -21.78 -17.71
CA GLU A 283 -6.60 -21.44 -19.15
C GLU A 283 -7.13 -20.01 -19.37
N GLU A 284 -8.27 -19.67 -18.79
CA GLU A 284 -8.90 -18.36 -18.90
C GLU A 284 -8.06 -17.26 -18.24
N ALA A 285 -7.47 -17.54 -17.07
CA ALA A 285 -6.54 -16.62 -16.42
C ALA A 285 -5.30 -16.35 -17.28
N LEU A 286 -4.70 -17.39 -17.85
CA LEU A 286 -3.54 -17.26 -18.73
C LEU A 286 -3.87 -16.47 -20.00
N LEU A 287 -5.04 -16.73 -20.61
CA LEU A 287 -5.52 -15.98 -21.77
C LEU A 287 -5.71 -14.50 -21.42
N ALA A 288 -6.30 -14.19 -20.26
CA ALA A 288 -6.50 -12.81 -19.82
C ALA A 288 -5.17 -12.06 -19.66
N TYR A 289 -4.18 -12.65 -18.97
CA TYR A 289 -2.87 -12.01 -18.80
C TYR A 289 -2.13 -11.81 -20.13
N ARG A 290 -2.15 -12.81 -21.02
CA ARG A 290 -1.51 -12.69 -22.34
C ARG A 290 -2.19 -11.65 -23.23
N ALA A 291 -3.52 -11.54 -23.17
CA ALA A 291 -4.25 -10.51 -23.89
C ALA A 291 -3.82 -9.10 -23.43
N LEU A 292 -3.70 -8.89 -22.11
CA LEU A 292 -3.23 -7.62 -21.55
C LEU A 292 -1.80 -7.27 -22.00
N LEU A 293 -0.91 -8.25 -22.09
CA LEU A 293 0.46 -8.07 -22.60
C LEU A 293 0.53 -7.83 -24.12
N GLY A 294 -0.45 -8.32 -24.87
CA GLY A 294 -0.51 -8.17 -26.33
C GLY A 294 -1.03 -6.80 -26.80
N GLU A 295 -1.74 -6.06 -25.94
CA GLU A 295 -2.33 -4.77 -26.28
C GLU A 295 -1.38 -3.61 -25.96
N GLY A 296 -0.88 -2.92 -27.01
CA GLY A 296 0.11 -1.84 -26.85
C GLY A 296 -0.34 -0.67 -25.96
N ARG A 297 -1.64 -0.41 -25.85
CA ARG A 297 -2.21 0.62 -24.94
C ARG A 297 -2.00 0.29 -23.46
N PHE A 298 -1.77 -0.97 -23.11
CA PHE A 298 -1.52 -1.42 -21.75
C PHE A 298 -0.03 -1.60 -21.42
N ARG A 299 0.87 -1.16 -22.31
CA ARG A 299 2.34 -1.28 -22.11
C ARG A 299 2.82 -0.60 -20.82
N VAL A 300 2.14 0.46 -20.37
CA VAL A 300 2.46 1.12 -19.08
C VAL A 300 2.33 0.16 -17.89
N TYR A 301 1.54 -0.90 -18.02
CA TYR A 301 1.30 -1.91 -16.99
C TYR A 301 1.98 -3.27 -17.27
N GLU A 302 2.90 -3.32 -18.23
CA GLU A 302 3.55 -4.56 -18.65
C GLU A 302 4.29 -5.23 -17.48
N GLY A 303 5.13 -4.49 -16.74
CA GLY A 303 5.87 -5.05 -15.61
C GLY A 303 4.97 -5.67 -14.53
N GLN A 304 3.83 -5.04 -14.23
CA GLN A 304 2.85 -5.56 -13.27
C GLN A 304 2.11 -6.79 -13.78
N THR A 305 1.75 -6.80 -15.06
CA THR A 305 1.09 -7.95 -15.69
C THR A 305 2.04 -9.15 -15.74
N ARG A 306 3.32 -8.93 -16.05
CA ARG A 306 4.35 -9.99 -16.04
C ARG A 306 4.62 -10.53 -14.64
N LEU A 307 4.60 -9.69 -13.59
CA LEU A 307 4.67 -10.17 -12.21
C LEU A 307 3.55 -11.15 -11.88
N LEU A 308 2.32 -10.84 -12.30
CA LEU A 308 1.16 -11.70 -12.07
C LEU A 308 1.22 -12.97 -12.92
N LEU A 309 1.69 -12.87 -14.15
CA LEU A 309 1.93 -14.04 -15.01
C LEU A 309 3.03 -14.96 -14.45
N GLY A 310 4.10 -14.38 -13.90
CA GLY A 310 5.13 -15.14 -13.21
C GLY A 310 4.57 -15.85 -11.97
N GLN A 311 3.74 -15.16 -11.18
CA GLN A 311 3.02 -15.78 -10.05
C GLN A 311 2.11 -16.91 -10.51
N PHE A 312 1.36 -16.70 -11.59
CA PHE A 312 0.52 -17.73 -12.20
C PHE A 312 1.34 -18.98 -12.53
N TYR A 313 2.49 -18.85 -13.18
CA TYR A 313 3.34 -19.99 -13.49
C TYR A 313 3.94 -20.63 -12.23
N GLN A 314 4.31 -19.84 -11.22
CA GLN A 314 4.80 -20.35 -9.94
C GLN A 314 3.74 -21.21 -9.24
N ASP A 315 2.48 -20.77 -9.20
CA ASP A 315 1.37 -21.51 -8.60
C ASP A 315 1.06 -22.82 -9.35
N GLN A 316 1.39 -22.89 -10.64
CA GLN A 316 1.29 -24.09 -11.48
C GLN A 316 2.55 -24.96 -11.45
N LEU A 317 3.53 -24.65 -10.58
CA LEU A 317 4.84 -25.32 -10.49
C LEU A 317 5.65 -25.29 -11.81
N LEU A 318 5.38 -24.31 -12.68
CA LEU A 318 6.13 -24.06 -13.91
C LEU A 318 7.24 -23.02 -13.65
N LEU A 319 8.20 -23.42 -12.82
CA LEU A 319 9.16 -22.53 -12.17
C LEU A 319 10.09 -21.81 -13.16
N GLU A 320 10.53 -22.48 -14.24
CA GLU A 320 11.38 -21.86 -15.25
C GLU A 320 10.65 -20.70 -15.95
N LYS A 321 9.35 -20.88 -16.24
CA LYS A 321 8.53 -19.83 -16.85
C LYS A 321 8.29 -18.67 -15.87
N ALA A 322 8.14 -18.97 -14.59
CA ALA A 322 8.03 -17.95 -13.55
C ALA A 322 9.32 -17.09 -13.49
N LEU A 323 10.49 -17.74 -13.49
CA LEU A 323 11.80 -17.07 -13.52
C LEU A 323 11.99 -16.22 -14.78
N GLU A 324 11.57 -16.71 -15.94
CA GLU A 324 11.63 -15.95 -17.20
C GLU A 324 10.84 -14.63 -17.10
N GLU A 325 9.61 -14.67 -16.59
CA GLU A 325 8.79 -13.46 -16.45
C GLU A 325 9.36 -12.51 -15.39
N TYR A 326 9.81 -13.01 -14.23
CA TYR A 326 10.44 -12.15 -13.22
C TYR A 326 11.75 -11.53 -13.71
N THR A 327 12.55 -12.27 -14.48
CA THR A 327 13.78 -11.78 -15.10
C THR A 327 13.49 -10.63 -16.06
N ARG A 328 12.47 -10.77 -16.93
CA ARG A 328 12.03 -9.67 -17.81
C ARG A 328 11.61 -8.44 -17.02
N VAL A 329 10.85 -8.62 -15.93
CA VAL A 329 10.45 -7.48 -15.09
C VAL A 329 11.66 -6.76 -14.49
N ARG A 330 12.64 -7.51 -13.97
CA ARG A 330 13.89 -6.95 -13.42
C ARG A 330 14.66 -6.17 -14.49
N ASP A 331 14.84 -6.75 -15.67
CA ASP A 331 15.74 -6.21 -16.69
C ASP A 331 15.10 -5.04 -17.46
N ASP A 332 13.79 -5.10 -17.75
CA ASP A 332 13.08 -4.10 -18.55
C ASP A 332 12.56 -2.92 -17.73
N PHE A 333 12.35 -3.10 -16.42
CA PHE A 333 11.77 -2.07 -15.52
C PHE A 333 12.65 -1.77 -14.29
N PRO A 334 13.95 -1.49 -14.45
CA PRO A 334 14.86 -1.31 -13.33
C PRO A 334 14.49 -0.10 -12.45
N LEU A 335 14.83 -0.19 -11.16
CA LEU A 335 14.58 0.81 -10.11
C LEU A 335 13.09 1.14 -9.88
N THR A 336 12.22 0.17 -10.14
CA THR A 336 10.77 0.29 -9.92
C THR A 336 10.32 -0.57 -8.74
N ASP A 337 9.10 -0.34 -8.25
CA ASP A 337 8.52 -1.20 -7.23
C ASP A 337 8.25 -2.62 -7.77
N VAL A 338 7.95 -2.74 -9.07
CA VAL A 338 7.69 -4.03 -9.71
C VAL A 338 8.98 -4.84 -9.93
N SER A 339 10.11 -4.23 -10.29
CA SER A 339 11.39 -4.94 -10.38
C SER A 339 11.89 -5.39 -9.02
N ALA A 340 11.72 -4.58 -7.97
CA ALA A 340 12.02 -4.98 -6.60
C ALA A 340 11.16 -6.17 -6.14
N MET A 341 9.87 -6.18 -6.50
CA MET A 341 9.00 -7.33 -6.22
C MET A 341 9.40 -8.57 -7.03
N ALA A 342 9.82 -8.41 -8.30
CA ALA A 342 10.29 -9.51 -9.13
C ALA A 342 11.53 -10.18 -8.53
N LEU A 343 12.52 -9.37 -8.14
CA LEU A 343 13.73 -9.85 -7.44
C LEU A 343 13.39 -10.58 -6.13
N TYR A 344 12.45 -10.03 -5.34
CA TYR A 344 12.00 -10.67 -4.12
C TYR A 344 11.40 -12.06 -4.40
N ARG A 345 10.53 -12.18 -5.41
CA ARG A 345 9.91 -13.45 -5.81
C ARG A 345 10.93 -14.44 -6.36
N THR A 346 11.89 -13.99 -7.15
CA THR A 346 13.03 -14.80 -7.60
C THR A 346 13.82 -15.35 -6.41
N GLY A 347 14.13 -14.51 -5.42
CA GLY A 347 14.82 -14.93 -4.19
C GLY A 347 14.04 -16.00 -3.42
N LEU A 348 12.72 -15.87 -3.30
CA LEU A 348 11.88 -16.89 -2.67
C LEU A 348 11.88 -18.21 -3.45
N LEU A 349 11.84 -18.15 -4.78
CA LEU A 349 11.85 -19.35 -5.63
C LEU A 349 13.14 -20.17 -5.44
N TYR A 350 14.29 -19.50 -5.38
CA TYR A 350 15.58 -20.14 -5.08
C TYR A 350 15.64 -20.75 -3.68
N LEU A 351 14.95 -20.13 -2.71
CA LEU A 351 14.85 -20.65 -1.35
C LEU A 351 13.97 -21.91 -1.27
N GLN A 352 12.86 -21.94 -2.01
CA GLN A 352 11.88 -23.03 -1.97
C GLN A 352 12.36 -24.28 -2.71
N GLU A 353 12.87 -24.13 -3.93
CA GLU A 353 12.96 -25.27 -4.87
C GLU A 353 14.38 -25.80 -5.02
N HIS A 354 15.37 -24.92 -4.95
CA HIS A 354 16.75 -25.30 -5.20
C HIS A 354 17.55 -25.55 -3.91
N SER A 355 16.99 -25.21 -2.74
CA SER A 355 17.75 -25.10 -1.49
C SER A 355 19.03 -24.25 -1.65
N GLU A 356 19.07 -23.38 -2.67
CA GLU A 356 20.21 -22.54 -3.04
C GLU A 356 20.14 -21.26 -2.21
N ARG A 357 20.33 -21.43 -0.91
CA ARG A 357 20.17 -20.38 0.08
C ARG A 357 21.07 -19.18 -0.20
N GLU A 358 22.30 -19.40 -0.62
CA GLU A 358 23.27 -18.34 -0.92
C GLU A 358 22.74 -17.45 -2.05
N ARG A 359 22.23 -18.05 -3.13
CA ARG A 359 21.63 -17.31 -4.25
C ARG A 359 20.34 -16.60 -3.85
N ALA A 360 19.49 -17.26 -3.07
CA ALA A 360 18.29 -16.62 -2.53
C ALA A 360 18.65 -15.37 -1.72
N GLN A 361 19.67 -15.44 -0.87
CA GLN A 361 20.17 -14.31 -0.09
C GLN A 361 20.71 -13.19 -0.99
N GLU A 362 21.49 -13.50 -2.02
CA GLU A 362 22.00 -12.52 -3.00
C GLU A 362 20.86 -11.72 -3.64
N TYR A 363 19.83 -12.41 -4.15
CA TYR A 363 18.66 -11.76 -4.74
C TYR A 363 17.91 -10.89 -3.73
N LEU A 364 17.69 -11.38 -2.51
CA LEU A 364 16.99 -10.62 -1.46
C LEU A 364 17.78 -9.36 -1.04
N GLU A 365 19.11 -9.43 -0.99
CA GLU A 365 19.97 -8.27 -0.74
C GLU A 365 19.94 -7.27 -1.92
N GLU A 366 19.79 -7.76 -3.15
CA GLU A 366 19.64 -6.93 -4.34
C GLU A 366 18.34 -6.11 -4.30
N VAL A 367 17.22 -6.67 -3.80
CA VAL A 367 15.95 -5.95 -3.62
C VAL A 367 16.14 -4.64 -2.83
N LEU A 368 16.99 -4.68 -1.79
CA LEU A 368 17.26 -3.52 -0.93
C LEU A 368 18.00 -2.39 -1.65
N LYS A 369 18.73 -2.72 -2.73
CA LYS A 369 19.45 -1.79 -3.59
C LYS A 369 18.56 -1.29 -4.73
N GLU A 370 17.72 -2.17 -5.25
CA GLU A 370 16.83 -1.92 -6.39
C GLU A 370 15.83 -0.78 -6.09
N LYS A 371 15.07 -0.92 -5.00
CA LYS A 371 14.10 0.10 -4.61
C LYS A 371 13.86 0.14 -3.11
N ARG A 372 14.61 1.00 -2.43
CA ARG A 372 14.46 1.25 -0.99
C ARG A 372 13.05 1.70 -0.65
N GLY A 373 12.46 1.06 0.37
CA GLY A 373 11.12 1.36 0.87
C GLY A 373 9.98 0.79 0.04
N SER A 374 10.27 0.08 -1.07
CA SER A 374 9.24 -0.68 -1.79
C SER A 374 8.69 -1.82 -0.93
N LYS A 375 7.49 -2.31 -1.27
CA LYS A 375 6.91 -3.50 -0.59
C LYS A 375 7.86 -4.70 -0.71
N GLY A 376 8.48 -4.91 -1.88
CA GLY A 376 9.50 -5.94 -2.08
C GLY A 376 10.68 -5.80 -1.12
N ALA A 377 11.21 -4.59 -0.92
CA ALA A 377 12.33 -4.36 0.00
C ALA A 377 11.97 -4.60 1.47
N ILE A 378 10.75 -4.23 1.89
CA ILE A 378 10.26 -4.49 3.24
C ILE A 378 10.18 -6.01 3.47
N LEU A 379 9.56 -6.74 2.54
CA LEU A 379 9.42 -8.19 2.64
C LEU A 379 10.79 -8.90 2.58
N ALA A 380 11.70 -8.46 1.71
CA ALA A 380 13.03 -9.03 1.61
C ALA A 380 13.82 -8.86 2.93
N GLN A 381 13.68 -7.70 3.59
CA GLN A 381 14.32 -7.46 4.88
C GLN A 381 13.80 -8.40 5.98
N GLU A 382 12.52 -8.74 5.97
CA GLU A 382 11.93 -9.71 6.90
C GLU A 382 12.51 -11.11 6.66
N VAL A 383 12.52 -11.57 5.41
CA VAL A 383 13.08 -12.88 5.04
C VAL A 383 14.57 -12.97 5.39
N LEU A 384 15.37 -11.96 5.07
CA LEU A 384 16.81 -11.91 5.42
C LEU A 384 17.03 -12.00 6.93
N ARG A 385 16.22 -11.29 7.72
CA ARG A 385 16.28 -11.38 9.19
C ARG A 385 15.97 -12.79 9.67
N ASP A 386 15.00 -13.45 9.07
CA ASP A 386 14.62 -14.82 9.46
C ASP A 386 15.68 -15.84 9.04
N LEU A 387 16.34 -15.66 7.89
CA LEU A 387 17.50 -16.46 7.48
C LEU A 387 18.63 -16.37 8.51
N VAL A 388 18.97 -15.18 9.00
CA VAL A 388 20.00 -15.01 10.05
C VAL A 388 19.61 -15.73 11.34
N LYS A 389 18.35 -15.64 11.78
CA LYS A 389 17.89 -16.37 12.97
C LYS A 389 18.00 -17.88 12.77
N LEU A 390 17.65 -18.37 11.58
CA LEU A 390 17.75 -19.78 11.24
C LEU A 390 19.20 -20.28 11.32
N ASP A 391 20.18 -19.49 10.89
CA ASP A 391 21.61 -19.83 11.03
C ASP A 391 22.04 -19.96 12.49
N GLN A 392 21.58 -19.02 13.33
CA GLN A 392 21.87 -19.06 14.75
C GLN A 392 21.31 -20.34 15.39
N LEU A 393 20.05 -20.67 15.10
CA LEU A 393 19.41 -21.89 15.60
C LEU A 393 20.11 -23.15 15.11
N ARG A 394 20.49 -23.23 13.83
CA ARG A 394 21.26 -24.37 13.29
C ARG A 394 22.60 -24.51 13.99
N ALA A 395 23.32 -23.42 14.20
CA ALA A 395 24.59 -23.43 14.92
C ALA A 395 24.44 -23.87 16.38
N GLU A 396 23.37 -23.46 17.06
CA GLU A 396 23.04 -23.90 18.42
C GLU A 396 22.74 -25.40 18.49
N ILE A 397 21.94 -25.91 17.56
CA ILE A 397 21.64 -27.35 17.46
C ILE A 397 22.93 -28.14 17.23
N HIS A 398 23.75 -27.75 16.25
CA HIS A 398 25.03 -28.42 15.99
C HIS A 398 25.96 -28.42 17.21
N ARG A 399 26.00 -27.32 17.99
CA ARG A 399 26.76 -27.27 19.25
C ARG A 399 26.18 -28.22 20.29
N ALA A 400 24.86 -28.26 20.45
CA ALA A 400 24.19 -29.16 21.39
C ALA A 400 24.45 -30.63 21.05
N ASP A 401 24.34 -31.01 19.77
CA ASP A 401 24.63 -32.37 19.29
C ASP A 401 26.10 -32.75 19.50
N SER A 402 27.02 -31.81 19.24
CA SER A 402 28.46 -32.02 19.49
C SER A 402 28.74 -32.25 20.98
N LEU A 403 28.10 -31.48 21.87
CA LEU A 403 28.22 -31.63 23.32
C LEU A 403 27.62 -32.96 23.81
N ALA A 404 26.45 -33.34 23.30
CA ALA A 404 25.80 -34.62 23.63
C ALA A 404 26.66 -35.81 23.20
N THR A 405 27.24 -35.75 21.98
CA THR A 405 28.15 -36.77 21.46
C THR A 405 29.41 -36.90 22.32
N ALA A 406 30.00 -35.77 22.73
CA ALA A 406 31.16 -35.77 23.61
C ALA A 406 30.86 -36.37 25.00
N GLN A 407 29.70 -36.04 25.58
CA GLN A 407 29.26 -36.63 26.86
C GLN A 407 29.00 -38.14 26.76
N ALA A 408 28.43 -38.61 25.65
CA ALA A 408 28.22 -40.03 25.39
C ALA A 408 29.55 -40.79 25.25
N ALA A 409 30.52 -40.22 24.52
CA ALA A 409 31.86 -40.80 24.39
C ALA A 409 32.60 -40.88 25.73
N GLN A 410 32.45 -39.87 26.59
CA GLN A 410 33.04 -39.86 27.93
C GLN A 410 32.42 -40.94 28.84
N LYS A 411 31.10 -41.17 28.77
CA LYS A 411 30.43 -42.26 29.50
C LYS A 411 30.81 -43.66 28.99
N GLY A 412 30.96 -43.84 27.68
CA GLY A 412 31.41 -45.11 27.09
C GLY A 412 32.84 -45.46 27.48
N SER A 413 33.73 -44.46 27.53
CA SER A 413 35.10 -44.59 28.04
C SER A 413 35.14 -45.01 29.51
N LEU A 414 34.30 -44.41 30.37
CA LEU A 414 34.20 -44.78 31.78
C LEU A 414 33.66 -46.21 32.00
N ALA A 415 32.80 -46.71 31.11
CA ALA A 415 32.29 -48.08 31.16
C ALA A 415 33.32 -49.13 30.70
N ALA A 416 34.27 -48.76 29.83
CA ALA A 416 35.32 -49.64 29.32
C ALA A 416 36.53 -49.82 30.26
N VAL A 417 36.61 -49.04 31.35
CA VAL A 417 37.73 -49.05 32.32
C VAL A 417 37.39 -49.79 33.63
N ALA A 418 36.26 -50.51 33.70
CA ALA A 418 35.99 -51.39 34.84
C ALA A 418 36.88 -52.66 34.78
N PRO A 419 37.72 -52.95 35.79
CA PRO A 419 38.60 -54.10 35.75
C PRO A 419 37.83 -55.41 35.98
N SER A 420 38.14 -56.39 35.14
CA SER A 420 37.88 -57.81 35.39
C SER A 420 38.80 -58.30 36.50
N ASP A 421 38.25 -58.72 37.63
CA ASP A 421 38.93 -59.65 38.53
C ASP A 421 37.95 -60.68 39.10
N SER A 422 38.49 -61.88 39.28
CA SER A 422 37.82 -63.18 39.19
C SER A 422 37.43 -63.83 40.53
N MET A 423 36.60 -64.87 40.41
CA MET A 423 36.49 -66.11 41.22
C MET A 423 35.41 -66.26 42.32
N ALA A 424 34.42 -67.09 41.96
CA ALA A 424 33.92 -68.32 42.63
C ALA A 424 33.49 -68.32 44.11
N ALA A 425 32.21 -68.66 44.37
CA ALA A 425 31.80 -69.79 45.22
C ALA A 425 30.27 -70.06 45.22
N ALA A 426 29.91 -71.32 44.92
CA ALA A 426 28.87 -72.19 45.50
C ALA A 426 27.38 -71.76 45.66
N ALA A 427 26.55 -72.44 44.85
CA ALA A 427 25.47 -73.39 45.21
C ALA A 427 24.09 -72.93 45.79
N HIS A 428 23.08 -73.56 45.16
CA HIS A 428 21.73 -73.94 45.62
C HIS A 428 20.57 -72.91 45.68
N ASP A 429 19.73 -73.01 44.65
CA ASP A 429 18.32 -73.44 44.66
C ASP A 429 17.17 -72.53 45.16
N SER A 430 16.08 -72.63 44.38
CA SER A 430 14.67 -72.37 44.65
C SER A 430 14.07 -70.94 44.50
N THR A 431 13.15 -70.89 43.52
CA THR A 431 11.78 -70.34 43.58
C THR A 431 11.50 -68.83 43.70
N ALA A 432 10.76 -68.36 42.69
CA ALA A 432 9.49 -67.62 42.76
C ALA A 432 9.48 -66.11 43.12
N SER A 433 8.94 -65.35 42.15
CA SER A 433 7.90 -64.30 42.30
C SER A 433 8.21 -63.01 43.07
N ALA A 434 8.15 -61.86 42.39
CA ALA A 434 7.12 -60.83 42.62
C ALA A 434 7.32 -59.58 41.74
N GLU A 435 6.22 -59.13 41.15
CA GLU A 435 6.02 -57.90 40.39
C GLU A 435 6.31 -56.64 41.22
N VAL A 436 6.82 -55.57 40.59
CA VAL A 436 6.43 -54.19 40.95
C VAL A 436 6.21 -53.36 39.69
N ARG A 437 4.93 -53.06 39.48
CA ARG A 437 4.33 -52.15 38.50
C ARG A 437 4.46 -50.71 38.96
N VAL A 438 4.99 -49.81 38.14
CA VAL A 438 4.88 -48.35 38.36
C VAL A 438 4.11 -47.71 37.21
N LYS A 439 2.92 -47.19 37.53
CA LYS A 439 1.99 -46.48 36.63
C LYS A 439 2.42 -45.02 36.38
N PRO A 440 2.07 -44.42 35.23
CA PRO A 440 2.28 -43.00 34.98
C PRO A 440 1.23 -42.16 35.72
N ARG A 441 1.65 -41.04 36.33
CA ARG A 441 0.74 -40.08 36.99
C ARG A 441 0.43 -38.94 36.03
N ILE A 442 -0.81 -38.94 35.56
CA ILE A 442 -1.50 -37.78 34.99
C ILE A 442 -1.91 -36.87 36.17
N SER A 443 -1.69 -35.56 36.07
CA SER A 443 -2.43 -34.57 36.87
C SER A 443 -2.89 -33.41 35.99
N GLN A 444 -4.19 -33.34 35.76
CA GLN A 444 -4.88 -32.16 35.26
C GLN A 444 -5.43 -31.31 36.42
N ARG A 445 -5.54 -30.01 36.14
CA ARG A 445 -6.39 -28.96 36.72
C ARG A 445 -5.99 -28.28 38.05
N ALA A 446 -5.69 -26.99 37.94
CA ALA A 446 -6.45 -25.97 38.65
C ALA A 446 -6.62 -24.72 37.77
N THR A 447 -7.88 -24.39 37.50
CA THR A 447 -8.39 -23.19 36.85
C THR A 447 -8.16 -21.94 37.70
N ARG A 448 -7.59 -20.88 37.12
CA ARG A 448 -7.85 -19.50 37.56
C ARG A 448 -8.07 -18.60 36.34
N ARG A 449 -9.31 -18.11 36.24
CA ARG A 449 -9.73 -17.01 35.37
C ARG A 449 -8.92 -15.76 35.73
N SER A 450 -8.26 -15.16 34.76
CA SER A 450 -8.03 -13.73 34.74
C SER A 450 -8.43 -13.20 33.37
N SER A 451 -9.36 -12.26 33.41
CA SER A 451 -9.92 -11.54 32.27
C SER A 451 -8.89 -10.56 31.71
N THR A 452 -8.52 -10.72 30.45
CA THR A 452 -7.83 -9.68 29.68
C THR A 452 -8.51 -9.51 28.32
N ARG A 453 -9.30 -8.42 28.27
CA ARG A 453 -9.63 -7.58 27.11
C ARG A 453 -9.05 -8.04 25.77
N THR A 454 -9.96 -8.50 24.90
CA THR A 454 -9.79 -8.62 23.46
C THR A 454 -9.42 -7.26 22.85
N ARG A 455 -8.21 -7.15 22.31
CA ARG A 455 -7.84 -6.15 21.31
C ARG A 455 -7.79 -6.88 19.96
N GLY A 456 -8.70 -6.49 19.07
CA GLY A 456 -8.87 -7.09 17.74
C GLY A 456 -7.57 -7.08 16.95
N ALA A 457 -7.23 -8.25 16.41
CA ALA A 457 -6.09 -8.45 15.54
C ALA A 457 -6.50 -8.07 14.11
N VAL A 458 -5.95 -6.95 13.64
CA VAL A 458 -5.86 -6.55 12.23
C VAL A 458 -5.16 -7.67 11.45
N GLY A 459 -5.77 -8.14 10.35
CA GLY A 459 -5.48 -9.46 9.82
C GLY A 459 -5.86 -9.74 8.36
N GLY A 460 -5.78 -8.77 7.44
CA GLY A 460 -5.80 -9.06 5.99
C GLY A 460 -4.42 -9.41 5.42
N ASP A 461 -3.44 -8.50 5.51
CA ASP A 461 -2.08 -8.66 4.93
C ASP A 461 -1.22 -9.68 5.71
N LYS A 462 -1.67 -10.08 6.91
CA LYS A 462 -1.04 -11.16 7.68
C LYS A 462 -1.33 -12.52 7.11
N ARG A 463 -2.39 -12.74 6.32
CA ARG A 463 -2.74 -14.10 5.84
C ARG A 463 -1.75 -14.59 4.78
N THR A 464 -1.29 -13.70 3.91
CA THR A 464 -0.22 -13.92 2.92
C THR A 464 1.17 -13.95 3.56
N LEU A 465 1.44 -13.09 4.54
CA LEU A 465 2.68 -13.10 5.34
C LEU A 465 2.77 -14.33 6.27
N LEU A 466 1.62 -14.80 6.78
CA LEU A 466 1.50 -16.06 7.49
C LEU A 466 1.61 -17.22 6.53
N GLN A 467 1.07 -17.17 5.30
CA GLN A 467 1.27 -18.23 4.32
C GLN A 467 2.74 -18.35 3.89
N SER A 468 3.46 -17.24 3.71
CA SER A 468 4.91 -17.27 3.43
C SER A 468 5.73 -17.70 4.66
N HIS A 469 5.37 -17.27 5.87
CA HIS A 469 5.99 -17.77 7.11
C HIS A 469 5.63 -19.22 7.45
N PHE A 470 4.41 -19.68 7.14
CA PHE A 470 3.97 -21.07 7.31
C PHE A 470 4.59 -21.97 6.25
N ALA A 471 4.77 -21.52 5.01
CA ALA A 471 5.49 -22.29 3.99
C ALA A 471 6.94 -22.54 4.41
N VAL A 472 7.62 -21.53 4.97
CA VAL A 472 8.97 -21.70 5.54
C VAL A 472 8.94 -22.59 6.80
N ALA A 473 7.95 -22.44 7.68
CA ALA A 473 7.85 -23.23 8.91
C ALA A 473 7.41 -24.69 8.69
N GLU A 474 6.60 -24.99 7.68
CA GLU A 474 6.19 -26.35 7.30
C GLU A 474 7.31 -27.08 6.55
N MET A 475 8.06 -26.39 5.67
CA MET A 475 9.25 -26.96 5.01
C MET A 475 10.30 -27.48 6.01
N TYR A 476 10.46 -26.83 7.16
CA TYR A 476 11.43 -27.27 8.18
C TYR A 476 10.88 -28.30 9.17
N ARG A 477 9.58 -28.63 9.13
CA ARG A 477 9.02 -29.72 9.93
C ARG A 477 9.45 -31.09 9.38
N ASP A 478 9.58 -31.22 8.06
CA ASP A 478 9.92 -32.48 7.38
C ASP A 478 11.44 -32.74 7.28
N LEU A 479 12.27 -31.72 7.47
CA LEU A 479 13.74 -31.84 7.50
C LEU A 479 14.30 -32.21 8.89
N ALA A 480 13.46 -32.31 9.93
CA ALA A 480 13.90 -32.44 11.32
C ALA A 480 13.90 -33.89 11.87
N ILE A 481 13.61 -34.92 11.07
CA ILE A 481 13.73 -36.33 11.51
C ILE A 481 14.31 -37.20 10.38
N PRO A 482 15.63 -37.46 10.38
CA PRO A 482 16.13 -38.70 9.79
C PRO A 482 15.79 -39.84 10.74
N ASP A 483 15.11 -40.87 10.23
CA ASP A 483 14.99 -42.18 10.86
C ASP A 483 16.40 -42.73 11.15
N SER A 484 16.88 -42.49 12.38
CA SER A 484 18.05 -43.18 12.94
C SER A 484 17.56 -44.44 13.65
N ALA A 485 17.08 -45.40 12.86
CA ALA A 485 16.81 -46.76 13.32
C ALA A 485 17.19 -47.78 12.24
N ALA A 486 18.49 -47.81 11.93
CA ALA A 486 19.14 -48.95 11.29
C ALA A 486 20.56 -49.11 11.85
N PHE A 487 20.65 -49.60 13.09
CA PHE A 487 21.75 -50.42 13.62
C PHE A 487 21.28 -51.18 14.86
#